data_AF-A0A8T5Q4U2-F1
#
_entry.id   AF-A0A8T5Q4U2-F1
#
_cell.length_a   1.000
_cell.length_b   1.000
_cell.length_c   1.000
_cell.angle_alpha   90.00
_cell.angle_beta   90.00
_cell.angle_gamma   90.00
#
_symmetry.space_group_name_H-M   'P 1'
#
loop_
_entity.id
_entity.type
_entity.pdbx_description
1 polymer ?
#
loop_
_entity_poly.entity_id
_entity_poly.type
_entity_poly.pdbx_seq_one_letter_code
_entity_poly.pdbx_strand_id
1 'polypeptide(L)'
;MNKKILLVISAIIVLTGLAIITITTITSRPKVLPYSDDPKTWVSKEKEAMVISVDDVTKGQGFDAGDDFYLDIDGTTTSFLYEGYCYGKYFKKECVQNGRVILRISSEMDPNDGIMDIYIAERVIDEEYKVYIFVDEDWKAKMPATNIISGNDKSYTKSKRFIFRKVGEGIYMDEINDDPSRFMYSHRLSLTGIIVGDITLQQVQNGITEGVIAVIFQ
;
A
#
# COMPACT_ATOMS: atom_id res chain seq x y z
N MET A 1 16.64 0.69 66.47
CA MET A 1 17.09 0.21 65.15
C MET A 1 18.18 1.13 64.63
N ASN A 2 19.30 0.58 64.12
CA ASN A 2 20.44 1.38 63.67
C ASN A 2 20.08 2.18 62.40
N LYS A 3 20.40 3.48 62.36
CA LYS A 3 20.17 4.34 61.18
C LYS A 3 20.77 3.76 59.90
N LYS A 4 21.90 3.05 60.01
CA LYS A 4 22.53 2.34 58.88
C LYS A 4 21.66 1.19 58.35
N ILE A 5 21.00 0.44 59.23
CA ILE A 5 20.10 -0.66 58.84
C ILE A 5 18.86 -0.10 58.13
N LEU A 6 18.29 1.00 58.64
CA LEU A 6 17.15 1.66 57.99
C LEU A 6 17.50 2.15 56.57
N LEU A 7 18.67 2.78 56.40
CA LEU A 7 19.16 3.24 55.09
C LEU A 7 19.34 2.09 54.09
N VAL A 8 19.90 0.95 54.53
CA VAL A 8 20.07 -0.23 53.69
C VAL A 8 18.71 -0.80 53.26
N ILE A 9 17.75 -0.90 54.17
CA ILE A 9 16.39 -1.38 53.85
C ILE A 9 15.72 -0.46 52.83
N SER A 10 15.76 0.86 53.04
CA SER A 10 15.20 1.82 52.10
C SER A 10 15.84 1.73 50.71
N ALA A 11 17.16 1.56 50.63
CA ALA A 11 17.86 1.40 49.35
C ALA A 11 17.42 0.14 48.60
N ILE A 12 17.24 -0.98 49.31
CA ILE A 12 16.77 -2.24 48.72
C ILE A 12 15.33 -2.09 48.19
N ILE A 13 14.44 -1.44 48.93
CA ILE A 13 13.06 -1.20 48.48
C ILE A 13 13.04 -0.35 47.21
N VAL A 14 13.83 0.72 47.16
CA VAL A 14 13.93 1.59 45.97
C VAL A 14 14.49 0.82 44.77
N LEU A 15 15.57 0.05 44.95
CA LEU A 15 16.15 -0.76 43.87
C LEU A 15 15.19 -1.84 43.37
N THR A 16 14.44 -2.47 44.27
CA THR A 16 13.43 -3.48 43.91
C THR A 16 12.28 -2.84 43.14
N GLY A 17 11.81 -1.66 43.58
CA GLY A 17 10.78 -0.88 42.88
C GLY A 17 11.21 -0.47 41.47
N LEU A 18 12.45 0.02 41.33
CA LEU A 18 13.03 0.37 40.03
C LEU A 18 13.14 -0.86 39.12
N ALA A 19 13.63 -2.00 39.62
CA ALA A 19 13.74 -3.23 38.85
C ALA A 19 12.36 -3.72 38.38
N ILE A 20 11.32 -3.66 39.23
CA ILE A 20 9.95 -4.00 38.85
C ILE A 20 9.45 -3.06 37.75
N ILE A 21 9.62 -1.74 37.89
CA ILE A 21 9.22 -0.75 36.87
C ILE A 21 9.93 -1.01 35.54
N THR A 22 11.23 -1.32 35.56
CA THR A 22 12.00 -1.63 34.35
C THR A 22 11.52 -2.94 33.70
N ILE A 23 11.28 -3.99 34.48
CA ILE A 23 10.78 -5.26 33.94
C ILE A 23 9.38 -5.08 33.35
N THR A 24 8.48 -4.38 34.04
CA THR A 24 7.13 -4.13 33.51
C THR A 24 7.19 -3.29 32.25
N THR A 25 7.97 -2.20 32.22
CA THR A 25 8.12 -1.39 31.00
C THR A 25 8.79 -2.11 29.83
N ILE A 26 9.66 -3.10 30.06
CA ILE A 26 10.25 -3.92 28.99
C ILE A 26 9.25 -4.97 28.51
N THR A 27 8.58 -5.67 29.42
CA THR A 27 7.65 -6.76 29.11
C THR A 27 6.31 -6.27 28.57
N SER A 28 5.91 -5.04 28.91
CA SER A 28 4.70 -4.39 28.37
C SER A 28 4.92 -3.75 27.01
N ARG A 29 6.14 -3.77 26.45
CA ARG A 29 6.33 -3.38 25.06
C ARG A 29 5.59 -4.42 24.22
N PRO A 30 4.63 -4.01 23.37
CA PRO A 30 4.02 -4.95 22.44
C PRO A 30 5.17 -5.63 21.69
N LYS A 31 5.16 -6.97 21.68
CA LYS A 31 6.06 -7.70 20.80
C LYS A 31 5.70 -7.24 19.40
N VAL A 32 6.57 -6.44 18.78
CA VAL A 32 6.47 -6.13 17.37
C VAL A 32 6.56 -7.47 16.67
N LEU A 33 5.42 -7.97 16.21
CA LEU A 33 5.42 -9.20 15.43
C LEU A 33 6.22 -8.90 14.17
N PRO A 34 7.15 -9.78 13.78
CA PRO A 34 7.91 -9.57 12.57
C PRO A 34 6.94 -9.51 11.39
N TYR A 35 7.10 -8.52 10.51
CA TYR A 35 6.36 -8.43 9.27
C TYR A 35 6.58 -9.68 8.41
N SER A 36 5.50 -10.17 7.82
CA SER A 36 5.50 -11.34 6.94
C SER A 36 5.76 -10.93 5.49
N ASP A 37 6.52 -11.75 4.75
CA ASP A 37 6.67 -11.61 3.29
C ASP A 37 5.63 -12.45 2.50
N ASP A 38 4.71 -13.16 3.17
CA ASP A 38 3.61 -13.88 2.50
C ASP A 38 2.44 -12.93 2.23
N PRO A 39 2.10 -12.64 0.96
CA PRO A 39 1.01 -11.74 0.62
C PRO A 39 -0.36 -12.12 1.19
N LYS A 40 -0.56 -13.40 1.52
CA LYS A 40 -1.80 -13.88 2.13
C LYS A 40 -2.03 -13.37 3.53
N THR A 41 -0.96 -12.95 4.20
CA THR A 41 -1.03 -12.38 5.55
C THR A 41 -1.31 -10.88 5.55
N TRP A 42 -1.15 -10.22 4.40
CA TRP A 42 -1.40 -8.78 4.25
C TRP A 42 -2.88 -8.45 4.05
N VAL A 43 -3.71 -9.46 3.77
CA VAL A 43 -5.15 -9.29 3.53
C VAL A 43 -5.92 -9.96 4.65
N SER A 44 -6.76 -9.19 5.34
CA SER A 44 -7.59 -9.69 6.43
C SER A 44 -9.06 -9.36 6.18
N LYS A 45 -9.97 -10.13 6.79
CA LYS A 45 -11.41 -9.87 6.68
C LYS A 45 -11.86 -9.04 7.86
N GLU A 46 -12.44 -7.87 7.59
CA GLU A 46 -13.03 -6.99 8.59
C GLU A 46 -14.51 -6.75 8.26
N LYS A 47 -15.41 -7.33 9.06
CA LYS A 47 -16.85 -7.36 8.78
C LYS A 47 -17.10 -8.02 7.40
N GLU A 48 -17.63 -7.26 6.44
CA GLU A 48 -17.93 -7.71 5.08
C GLU A 48 -16.81 -7.37 4.08
N ALA A 49 -15.85 -6.51 4.45
CA ALA A 49 -14.78 -6.09 3.57
C ALA A 49 -13.48 -6.88 3.80
N MET A 50 -12.67 -6.99 2.76
CA MET A 50 -11.28 -7.42 2.80
C MET A 50 -10.40 -6.18 2.91
N VAL A 51 -9.53 -6.15 3.91
CA VAL A 51 -8.66 -5.01 4.20
C VAL A 51 -7.21 -5.38 3.93
N ILE A 52 -6.54 -4.56 3.12
CA ILE A 52 -5.11 -4.66 2.83
C ILE A 52 -4.34 -3.86 3.89
N SER A 53 -3.52 -4.56 4.67
CA SER A 53 -2.65 -3.96 5.69
C SER A 53 -1.46 -3.27 5.05
N VAL A 54 -1.54 -1.95 4.90
CA VAL A 54 -0.47 -1.11 4.33
C VAL A 54 0.83 -1.25 5.11
N ASP A 55 0.71 -1.32 6.44
CA ASP A 55 1.86 -1.53 7.34
C ASP A 55 2.56 -2.86 7.04
N ASP A 56 1.82 -3.95 6.81
CA ASP A 56 2.41 -5.25 6.47
C ASP A 56 3.02 -5.27 5.06
N VAL A 57 2.31 -4.73 4.06
CA VAL A 57 2.80 -4.68 2.67
C VAL A 57 4.11 -3.91 2.58
N THR A 58 4.20 -2.77 3.28
CA THR A 58 5.35 -1.87 3.26
C THR A 58 6.39 -2.18 4.33
N LYS A 59 6.11 -3.11 5.26
CA LYS A 59 6.90 -3.35 6.47
C LYS A 59 7.14 -2.08 7.30
N GLY A 60 6.09 -1.28 7.46
CA GLY A 60 6.09 -0.02 8.19
C GLY A 60 6.82 1.12 7.49
N GLN A 61 7.18 0.96 6.20
CA GLN A 61 7.72 2.07 5.41
C GLN A 61 6.64 3.04 4.96
N GLY A 62 5.37 2.63 4.88
CA GLY A 62 4.32 3.49 4.33
C GLY A 62 2.99 3.41 5.06
N PHE A 63 2.14 4.39 4.77
CA PHE A 63 0.79 4.49 5.30
C PHE A 63 -0.17 5.10 4.26
N ASP A 64 -1.44 4.75 4.36
CA ASP A 64 -2.52 5.29 3.51
C ASP A 64 -3.24 6.41 4.29
N ALA A 65 -3.31 7.60 3.70
CA ALA A 65 -3.94 8.77 4.30
C ALA A 65 -5.36 9.02 3.76
N GLY A 66 -5.96 8.04 3.07
CA GLY A 66 -7.16 8.26 2.30
C GLY A 66 -6.75 8.68 0.90
N ASP A 67 -6.64 9.98 0.62
CA ASP A 67 -6.43 10.48 -0.75
C ASP A 67 -5.05 10.16 -1.36
N ASP A 68 -4.04 9.92 -0.52
CA ASP A 68 -2.66 9.69 -0.93
C ASP A 68 -2.05 8.50 -0.17
N PHE A 69 -1.05 7.87 -0.76
CA PHE A 69 -0.12 6.96 -0.09
C PHE A 69 1.18 7.66 0.23
N TYR A 70 1.72 7.43 1.43
CA TYR A 70 3.00 7.96 1.85
C TYR A 70 3.99 6.82 2.05
N LEU A 71 5.22 6.99 1.56
CA LEU A 71 6.33 6.05 1.71
C LEU A 71 7.57 6.77 2.23
N ASP A 72 8.12 6.30 3.34
CA ASP A 72 9.36 6.79 3.93
C ASP A 72 10.55 5.98 3.40
N ILE A 73 11.44 6.67 2.69
CA ILE A 73 12.64 6.10 2.06
C ILE A 73 13.85 6.91 2.56
N ASP A 74 14.71 6.28 3.36
CA ASP A 74 15.92 6.89 3.92
C ASP A 74 15.68 8.25 4.61
N GLY A 75 14.55 8.37 5.32
CA GLY A 75 14.15 9.60 6.01
C GLY A 75 13.54 10.67 5.11
N THR A 76 13.27 10.36 3.85
CA THR A 76 12.47 11.20 2.94
C THR A 76 11.11 10.57 2.73
N THR A 77 10.05 11.33 3.00
CA THR A 77 8.67 10.91 2.71
C THR A 77 8.31 11.29 1.28
N THR A 78 7.91 10.30 0.49
CA THR A 78 7.32 10.46 -0.84
C THR A 78 5.81 10.28 -0.73
N SER A 79 5.04 11.20 -1.32
CA SER A 79 3.59 11.06 -1.45
C SER A 79 3.26 10.59 -2.86
N PHE A 80 2.32 9.66 -2.95
CA PHE A 80 1.78 9.14 -4.19
C PHE A 80 0.28 9.43 -4.24
N LEU A 81 -0.14 10.16 -5.27
CA LEU A 81 -1.53 10.49 -5.48
C LEU A 81 -2.26 9.29 -6.10
N TYR A 82 -3.44 8.99 -5.56
CA TYR A 82 -4.39 8.11 -6.22
C TYR A 82 -5.25 8.92 -7.17
N GLU A 83 -5.14 8.63 -8.46
CA GLU A 83 -6.01 9.22 -9.45
C GLU A 83 -6.24 8.30 -10.63
N GLY A 84 -7.11 8.69 -11.55
CA GLY A 84 -7.37 7.88 -12.71
C GLY A 84 -8.34 8.47 -13.69
N TYR A 85 -8.56 7.72 -14.77
CA TYR A 85 -9.57 8.01 -15.78
C TYR A 85 -10.50 6.83 -15.90
N CYS A 86 -11.79 7.12 -15.98
CA CYS A 86 -12.85 6.14 -16.13
C CYS A 86 -13.83 6.65 -17.19
N TYR A 87 -13.84 6.00 -18.35
CA TYR A 87 -14.57 6.46 -19.54
C TYR A 87 -14.23 7.92 -19.92
N GLY A 88 -12.94 8.27 -19.90
CA GLY A 88 -12.45 9.62 -20.23
C GLY A 88 -12.66 10.67 -19.13
N LYS A 89 -13.28 10.33 -18.00
CA LYS A 89 -13.49 11.25 -16.87
C LYS A 89 -12.44 11.02 -15.79
N TYR A 90 -11.77 12.10 -15.40
CA TYR A 90 -10.86 12.10 -14.26
C TYR A 90 -11.59 11.79 -12.96
N PHE A 91 -10.96 11.00 -12.10
CA PHE A 91 -11.39 10.77 -10.72
C PHE A 91 -10.18 10.60 -9.79
N LYS A 92 -10.37 10.82 -8.50
CA LYS A 92 -9.34 10.57 -7.47
C LYS A 92 -9.55 9.25 -6.75
N LYS A 93 -10.73 9.07 -6.17
CA LYS A 93 -11.06 7.88 -5.38
C LYS A 93 -12.13 7.01 -5.99
N GLU A 94 -13.16 7.62 -6.55
CA GLU A 94 -14.33 6.89 -7.04
C GLU A 94 -14.71 7.36 -8.43
N CYS A 95 -14.95 6.41 -9.33
CA CYS A 95 -15.64 6.67 -10.59
C CYS A 95 -17.13 6.43 -10.42
N VAL A 96 -17.93 7.47 -10.67
CA VAL A 96 -19.39 7.41 -10.61
C VAL A 96 -20.00 7.40 -12.01
N GLN A 97 -20.78 6.37 -12.32
CA GLN A 97 -21.55 6.27 -13.56
C GLN A 97 -23.04 6.09 -13.23
N ASN A 98 -23.89 6.92 -13.84
CA ASN A 98 -25.35 6.89 -13.61
C ASN A 98 -25.76 6.95 -12.12
N GLY A 99 -25.03 7.74 -11.32
CA GLY A 99 -25.29 7.91 -9.89
C GLY A 99 -24.84 6.74 -9.01
N ARG A 100 -24.05 5.79 -9.54
CA ARG A 100 -23.48 4.67 -8.79
C ARG A 100 -21.96 4.66 -8.91
N VAL A 101 -21.26 4.37 -7.80
CA VAL A 101 -19.83 4.07 -7.84
C VAL A 101 -19.67 2.76 -8.60
N ILE A 102 -18.74 2.72 -9.55
CA ILE A 102 -18.44 1.53 -10.37
C ILE A 102 -16.98 1.10 -10.26
N LEU A 103 -16.12 1.99 -9.77
CA LEU A 103 -14.72 1.72 -9.49
C LEU A 103 -14.29 2.60 -8.32
N ARG A 104 -13.44 2.06 -7.46
CA ARG A 104 -12.89 2.77 -6.32
C ARG A 104 -11.43 2.38 -6.04
N ILE A 105 -10.66 3.34 -5.52
CA ILE A 105 -9.27 3.14 -5.11
C ILE A 105 -9.21 3.11 -3.58
N SER A 106 -9.09 1.92 -3.01
CA SER A 106 -9.26 1.70 -1.57
C SER A 106 -8.51 0.47 -1.09
N SER A 107 -7.89 0.56 0.09
CA SER A 107 -7.31 -0.59 0.80
C SER A 107 -8.39 -1.49 1.42
N GLU A 108 -9.63 -1.01 1.55
CA GLU A 108 -10.81 -1.77 1.93
C GLU A 108 -11.62 -2.14 0.66
N MET A 109 -11.82 -3.43 0.42
CA MET A 109 -12.45 -3.97 -0.81
C MET A 109 -13.57 -4.95 -0.44
N ASP A 110 -14.76 -4.81 -1.03
CA ASP A 110 -15.80 -5.84 -0.96
C ASP A 110 -15.85 -6.59 -2.30
N PRO A 111 -15.36 -7.84 -2.37
CA PRO A 111 -15.24 -8.55 -3.64
C PRO A 111 -16.58 -8.95 -4.29
N ASN A 112 -17.73 -8.56 -3.73
CA ASN A 112 -19.05 -8.91 -4.26
C ASN A 112 -20.05 -7.75 -4.27
N ASP A 113 -19.64 -6.49 -4.08
CA ASP A 113 -20.56 -5.35 -4.04
C ASP A 113 -20.88 -4.77 -5.44
N GLY A 114 -20.23 -5.27 -6.49
CA GLY A 114 -20.40 -4.80 -7.85
C GLY A 114 -19.54 -3.58 -8.21
N ILE A 115 -18.70 -3.09 -7.30
CA ILE A 115 -17.70 -2.04 -7.53
C ILE A 115 -16.37 -2.72 -7.85
N MET A 116 -15.61 -2.20 -8.81
CA MET A 116 -14.26 -2.70 -9.05
C MET A 116 -13.28 -1.96 -8.14
N ASP A 117 -12.76 -2.63 -7.11
CA ASP A 117 -11.77 -2.04 -6.21
C ASP A 117 -10.33 -2.36 -6.64
N ILE A 118 -9.45 -1.37 -6.50
CA ILE A 118 -8.00 -1.48 -6.72
C ILE A 118 -7.23 -0.73 -5.64
N TYR A 119 -6.07 -1.27 -5.27
CA TYR A 119 -5.13 -0.63 -4.36
C TYR A 119 -3.71 -0.85 -4.84
N ILE A 120 -2.88 0.18 -4.77
CA ILE A 120 -1.48 0.12 -5.18
C ILE A 120 -0.65 0.59 -4.00
N ALA A 121 0.34 -0.22 -3.62
CA ALA A 121 1.31 0.12 -2.59
C ALA A 121 2.71 -0.14 -3.10
N GLU A 122 3.67 0.59 -2.56
CA GLU A 122 5.08 0.47 -2.93
C GLU A 122 5.95 0.21 -1.70
N ARG A 123 7.03 -0.55 -1.88
CA ARG A 123 8.02 -0.85 -0.86
C ARG A 123 9.41 -0.83 -1.47
N VAL A 124 10.39 -0.36 -0.71
CA VAL A 124 11.80 -0.47 -1.07
C VAL A 124 12.42 -1.69 -0.40
N ILE A 125 13.05 -2.56 -1.20
CA ILE A 125 13.77 -3.76 -0.74
C ILE A 125 15.15 -3.74 -1.38
N ASP A 126 16.20 -3.62 -0.58
CA ASP A 126 17.59 -3.61 -1.06
C ASP A 126 17.81 -2.61 -2.22
N GLU A 127 17.31 -1.37 -2.06
CA GLU A 127 17.32 -0.28 -3.06
C GLU A 127 16.44 -0.51 -4.31
N GLU A 128 15.72 -1.63 -4.39
CA GLU A 128 14.74 -1.91 -5.45
C GLU A 128 13.32 -1.49 -5.04
N TYR A 129 12.66 -0.76 -5.93
CA TYR A 129 11.26 -0.40 -5.80
C TYR A 129 10.37 -1.55 -6.23
N LYS A 130 9.54 -2.05 -5.32
CA LYS A 130 8.52 -3.06 -5.60
C LYS A 130 7.14 -2.45 -5.46
N VAL A 131 6.35 -2.58 -6.52
CA VAL A 131 4.96 -2.14 -6.54
C VAL A 131 4.06 -3.37 -6.45
N TYR A 132 3.15 -3.34 -5.48
CA TYR A 132 2.13 -4.36 -5.25
C TYR A 132 0.77 -3.78 -5.65
N ILE A 133 0.07 -4.49 -6.53
CA ILE A 133 -1.20 -4.05 -7.09
C ILE A 133 -2.24 -5.08 -6.71
N PHE A 134 -3.22 -4.67 -5.93
CA PHE A 134 -4.33 -5.49 -5.46
C PHE A 134 -5.60 -5.12 -6.23
N VAL A 135 -6.36 -6.12 -6.61
CA VAL A 135 -7.69 -5.96 -7.23
C VAL A 135 -8.63 -7.01 -6.66
N ASP A 136 -9.92 -6.72 -6.65
CA ASP A 136 -10.95 -7.64 -6.16
C ASP A 136 -11.51 -8.57 -7.27
N GLU A 137 -12.50 -9.39 -6.89
CA GLU A 137 -13.14 -10.34 -7.81
C GLU A 137 -14.01 -9.62 -8.84
N ASP A 138 -14.66 -8.53 -8.45
CA ASP A 138 -15.47 -7.69 -9.32
C ASP A 138 -14.63 -7.08 -10.46
N TRP A 139 -13.42 -6.61 -10.16
CA TRP A 139 -12.43 -6.15 -11.13
C TRP A 139 -12.03 -7.28 -12.07
N LYS A 140 -11.64 -8.44 -11.54
CA LYS A 140 -11.25 -9.59 -12.37
C LYS A 140 -12.36 -10.04 -13.31
N ALA A 141 -13.62 -10.04 -12.85
CA ALA A 141 -14.78 -10.45 -13.63
C ALA A 141 -15.09 -9.47 -14.77
N LYS A 142 -14.99 -8.16 -14.52
CA LYS A 142 -15.34 -7.11 -15.50
C LYS A 142 -14.17 -6.69 -16.39
N MET A 143 -12.94 -6.80 -15.89
CA MET A 143 -11.71 -6.41 -16.57
C MET A 143 -10.66 -7.53 -16.59
N PRO A 144 -10.97 -8.70 -17.18
CA PRO A 144 -9.99 -9.78 -17.32
C PRO A 144 -8.81 -9.37 -18.23
N ALA A 145 -8.99 -8.28 -19.00
CA ALA A 145 -8.05 -7.65 -19.90
C ALA A 145 -7.00 -6.72 -19.26
N THR A 146 -6.88 -6.70 -17.94
CA THR A 146 -6.04 -5.76 -17.18
C THR A 146 -4.55 -5.86 -17.51
N ASN A 147 -3.92 -4.72 -17.81
CA ASN A 147 -2.48 -4.56 -17.97
C ASN A 147 -1.93 -3.61 -16.90
N ILE A 148 -0.64 -3.74 -16.62
CA ILE A 148 0.17 -2.85 -15.81
C ILE A 148 1.11 -2.12 -16.77
N ILE A 149 1.07 -0.79 -16.75
CA ILE A 149 1.94 0.06 -17.55
C ILE A 149 2.80 0.88 -16.60
N SER A 150 4.11 0.81 -16.80
CA SER A 150 5.10 1.54 -16.00
C SER A 150 6.15 2.17 -16.90
N GLY A 151 7.01 2.99 -16.32
CA GLY A 151 7.87 3.87 -17.08
C GLY A 151 9.15 4.25 -16.37
N ASN A 152 9.93 5.07 -17.06
CA ASN A 152 11.16 5.66 -16.57
C ASN A 152 11.32 7.05 -17.20
N ASP A 153 12.14 7.92 -16.60
CA ASP A 153 12.61 9.20 -17.18
C ASP A 153 11.54 10.01 -17.96
N LYS A 154 10.31 10.11 -17.41
CA LYS A 154 9.13 10.83 -17.95
C LYS A 154 8.31 10.13 -19.05
N SER A 155 8.55 8.85 -19.33
CA SER A 155 7.80 8.12 -20.35
C SER A 155 7.36 6.73 -19.89
N TYR A 156 6.17 6.32 -20.31
CA TYR A 156 5.72 4.95 -20.16
C TYR A 156 6.38 4.09 -21.24
N THR A 157 7.09 3.06 -20.82
CA THR A 157 7.95 2.23 -21.71
C THR A 157 7.74 0.74 -21.51
N LYS A 158 7.18 0.33 -20.36
CA LYS A 158 6.98 -1.06 -20.00
C LYS A 158 5.48 -1.37 -19.94
N SER A 159 5.11 -2.56 -20.39
CA SER A 159 3.76 -3.09 -20.22
C SER A 159 3.84 -4.57 -19.88
N LYS A 160 3.03 -4.99 -18.91
CA LYS A 160 2.92 -6.36 -18.44
C LYS A 160 1.44 -6.69 -18.32
N ARG A 161 1.05 -7.90 -18.72
CA ARG A 161 -0.28 -8.43 -18.44
C ARG A 161 -0.43 -8.67 -16.94
N PHE A 162 -1.52 -8.20 -16.33
CA PHE A 162 -1.79 -8.47 -14.91
C PHE A 162 -2.07 -9.97 -14.70
N ILE A 163 -1.36 -10.57 -13.75
CA ILE A 163 -1.55 -11.98 -13.36
C ILE A 163 -2.39 -12.03 -12.08
N PHE A 164 -3.63 -12.50 -12.19
CA PHE A 164 -4.56 -12.63 -11.06
C PHE A 164 -4.18 -13.78 -10.10
N ARG A 165 -3.14 -13.56 -9.27
CA ARG A 165 -2.74 -14.49 -8.20
C ARG A 165 -3.55 -14.20 -6.94
N LYS A 166 -4.35 -15.17 -6.50
CA LYS A 166 -5.21 -15.04 -5.32
C LYS A 166 -4.37 -14.92 -4.04
N VAL A 167 -4.61 -13.86 -3.27
CA VAL A 167 -3.96 -13.58 -1.97
C VAL A 167 -4.95 -13.53 -0.81
N GLY A 168 -6.24 -13.32 -1.08
CA GLY A 168 -7.30 -13.33 -0.06
C GLY A 168 -8.61 -13.93 -0.59
N GLU A 169 -9.67 -13.90 0.21
CA GLU A 169 -11.03 -14.22 -0.25
C GLU A 169 -11.46 -13.14 -1.27
N GLY A 170 -11.54 -13.50 -2.56
CA GLY A 170 -11.88 -12.56 -3.63
C GLY A 170 -10.80 -11.52 -3.97
N ILE A 171 -9.64 -11.53 -3.32
CA ILE A 171 -8.55 -10.56 -3.58
C ILE A 171 -7.41 -11.19 -4.36
N TYR A 172 -6.96 -10.48 -5.39
CA TYR A 172 -5.88 -10.85 -6.30
C TYR A 172 -4.76 -9.82 -6.26
N MET A 173 -3.53 -10.26 -6.45
CA MET A 173 -2.37 -9.38 -6.44
C MET A 173 -1.36 -9.75 -7.52
N ASP A 174 -0.84 -8.75 -8.21
CA ASP A 174 0.36 -8.86 -9.03
C ASP A 174 1.40 -7.86 -8.56
N GLU A 175 2.65 -8.07 -8.94
CA GLU A 175 3.78 -7.22 -8.57
C GLU A 175 4.66 -6.89 -9.77
N ILE A 176 5.31 -5.73 -9.71
CA ILE A 176 6.37 -5.33 -10.65
C ILE A 176 7.55 -4.73 -9.88
N ASN A 177 8.74 -4.89 -10.46
CA ASN A 177 9.88 -4.08 -10.08
C ASN A 177 9.81 -2.77 -10.85
N ASP A 178 9.79 -1.67 -10.12
CA ASP A 178 9.73 -0.34 -10.71
C ASP A 178 11.11 0.17 -11.09
N ASP A 179 11.16 1.14 -11.99
CA ASP A 179 12.41 1.76 -12.41
C ASP A 179 12.79 2.88 -11.43
N PRO A 180 13.92 2.76 -10.70
CA PRO A 180 14.34 3.81 -9.77
C PRO A 180 14.52 5.16 -10.45
N SER A 181 14.77 5.18 -11.77
CA SER A 181 14.94 6.42 -12.53
C SER A 181 13.66 7.25 -12.66
N ARG A 182 12.48 6.69 -12.33
CA ARG A 182 11.26 7.51 -12.23
C ARG A 182 11.32 8.52 -11.09
N PHE A 183 12.21 8.33 -10.11
CA PHE A 183 12.36 9.21 -8.97
C PHE A 183 13.49 10.23 -9.16
N MET A 184 13.26 11.46 -8.74
CA MET A 184 14.25 12.54 -8.69
C MET A 184 14.41 13.10 -7.28
N TYR A 185 15.51 13.82 -7.07
CA TYR A 185 15.77 14.61 -5.85
C TYR A 185 15.67 13.78 -4.56
N SER A 186 16.28 12.59 -4.55
CA SER A 186 16.20 11.65 -3.41
C SER A 186 14.74 11.31 -3.09
N HIS A 187 13.99 10.85 -4.09
CA HIS A 187 12.61 10.36 -3.96
C HIS A 187 11.53 11.42 -3.74
N ARG A 188 11.89 12.70 -3.66
CA ARG A 188 10.91 13.79 -3.46
C ARG A 188 9.96 14.02 -4.65
N LEU A 189 10.34 13.57 -5.85
CA LEU A 189 9.56 13.76 -7.05
C LEU A 189 9.50 12.47 -7.85
N SER A 190 8.29 12.05 -8.18
CA SER A 190 7.98 11.00 -9.14
C SER A 190 7.70 11.63 -10.51
N LEU A 191 8.37 11.16 -11.56
CA LEU A 191 8.26 11.69 -12.93
C LEU A 191 7.20 10.98 -13.77
N THR A 192 6.83 9.77 -13.37
CA THR A 192 5.86 8.89 -14.03
C THR A 192 5.18 8.03 -13.00
N GLY A 193 3.94 7.63 -13.27
CA GLY A 193 3.21 6.75 -12.37
C GLY A 193 3.22 5.29 -12.78
N ILE A 194 2.44 4.52 -12.04
CA ILE A 194 1.99 3.18 -12.44
C ILE A 194 0.55 3.30 -12.91
N ILE A 195 0.26 2.76 -14.11
CA ILE A 195 -1.09 2.68 -14.66
C ILE A 195 -1.57 1.25 -14.63
N VAL A 196 -2.77 1.02 -14.09
CA VAL A 196 -3.43 -0.30 -14.08
C VAL A 196 -4.82 -0.22 -14.68
N GLY A 197 -5.13 -1.11 -15.62
CA GLY A 197 -6.47 -1.27 -16.19
C GLY A 197 -6.49 -1.86 -17.60
N ASP A 198 -7.64 -1.78 -18.28
CA ASP A 198 -7.82 -2.31 -19.64
C ASP A 198 -7.28 -1.30 -20.66
N ILE A 199 -5.96 -1.12 -20.62
CA ILE A 199 -5.23 -0.12 -21.38
C ILE A 199 -3.96 -0.72 -21.99
N THR A 200 -3.59 -0.26 -23.17
CA THR A 200 -2.33 -0.64 -23.83
C THR A 200 -1.29 0.47 -23.72
N LEU A 201 -0.01 0.10 -23.80
CA LEU A 201 1.10 1.05 -23.81
C LEU A 201 0.95 2.12 -24.90
N GLN A 202 0.51 1.71 -26.09
CA GLN A 202 0.31 2.61 -27.22
C GLN A 202 -0.81 3.64 -26.94
N GLN A 203 -1.89 3.24 -26.28
CA GLN A 203 -2.95 4.17 -25.87
C GLN A 203 -2.43 5.21 -24.88
N VAL A 204 -1.65 4.80 -23.88
CA VAL A 204 -1.01 5.72 -22.93
C VAL A 204 -0.07 6.70 -23.64
N GLN A 205 0.78 6.20 -24.53
CA GLN A 205 1.73 7.04 -25.30
C GLN A 205 1.01 8.03 -26.22
N ASN A 206 -0.20 7.70 -26.68
CA ASN A 206 -1.04 8.58 -27.49
C ASN A 206 -1.95 9.50 -26.65
N GLY A 207 -1.88 9.44 -25.31
CA GLY A 207 -2.75 10.22 -24.42
C GLY A 207 -4.23 9.83 -24.47
N ILE A 208 -4.54 8.60 -24.89
CA ILE A 208 -5.91 8.11 -24.99
C ILE A 208 -6.40 7.66 -23.61
N THR A 209 -7.42 8.33 -23.10
CA THR A 209 -8.09 8.02 -21.82
C THR A 209 -9.56 7.63 -21.99
N GLU A 210 -10.10 7.71 -23.20
CA GLU A 210 -11.49 7.39 -23.51
C GLU A 210 -11.76 5.88 -23.58
N GLY A 211 -12.87 5.43 -22.98
CA GLY A 211 -13.29 4.02 -23.00
C GLY A 211 -12.47 3.08 -22.12
N VAL A 212 -11.52 3.62 -21.36
CA VAL A 212 -10.50 2.87 -20.63
C VAL A 212 -10.55 3.27 -19.15
N ILE A 213 -10.38 2.28 -18.28
CA ILE A 213 -10.12 2.49 -16.87
C ILE A 213 -8.60 2.48 -16.69
N ALA A 214 -8.06 3.57 -16.13
CA ALA A 214 -6.65 3.71 -15.81
C ALA A 214 -6.54 4.29 -14.39
N VAL A 215 -5.91 3.56 -13.48
CA VAL A 215 -5.53 4.08 -12.17
C VAL A 215 -4.07 4.45 -12.20
N ILE A 216 -3.79 5.73 -11.96
CA ILE A 216 -2.48 6.36 -11.89
C ILE A 216 -2.08 6.46 -10.42
N PHE A 217 -0.91 5.94 -10.12
CA PHE A 217 -0.22 6.09 -8.83
C PHE A 217 1.05 6.90 -9.06
N GLN A 218 1.08 8.17 -8.67
CA GLN A 218 2.15 9.13 -8.99
C GLN A 218 2.75 9.79 -7.78
#